data_AF-A0A2R6E2E4-F1
#
_entry.id   AF-A0A2R6E2E4-F1
#
_cell.length_a   1.000
_cell.length_b   1.000
_cell.length_c   1.000
_cell.angle_alpha   90.00
_cell.angle_beta   90.00
_cell.angle_gamma   90.00
#
_symmetry.space_group_name_H-M   'P 1'
#
loop_
_entity.id
_entity.type
_entity.pdbx_description
1 polymer ?
#
loop_
_entity_poly.entity_id
_entity_poly.type
_entity_poly.pdbx_seq_one_letter_code
_entity_poly.pdbx_strand_id
1 'polypeptide(L)'
;MDISTVCERFDDRLDAVEYADVDPSANGLQVGPEEKTVERVALAVDAAEATIETAIERDADLLVVHHGVSWGNIERITGRKYRRIAPLIESDLALYAAHLPLDGHGELGNAAGLADLLELTGREPFGEMGPVHIGQRGQASDPFERDELAARLDAELDTGGRDVQVLDFGPDTVEDVA
;
A
#
# COMPACT_ATOMS: atom_id res chain seq x y z
N MET A 1 -3.68 -17.44 -15.64
CA MET A 1 -4.46 -17.39 -14.39
C MET A 1 -5.51 -16.34 -14.60
N ASP A 2 -6.74 -16.54 -14.13
CA ASP A 2 -7.75 -15.48 -14.21
C ASP A 2 -7.57 -14.45 -13.08
N ILE A 3 -8.26 -13.32 -13.20
CA ILE A 3 -8.18 -12.22 -12.23
C ILE A 3 -8.63 -12.68 -10.85
N SER A 4 -9.75 -13.40 -10.76
CA SER A 4 -10.26 -13.89 -9.46
C SER A 4 -9.22 -14.73 -8.74
N THR A 5 -8.56 -15.68 -9.41
CA THR A 5 -7.52 -16.50 -8.77
C THR A 5 -6.33 -15.66 -8.30
N VAL A 6 -5.93 -14.61 -9.04
CA VAL A 6 -4.85 -13.70 -8.60
C VAL A 6 -5.29 -12.87 -7.39
N CYS A 7 -6.52 -12.36 -7.39
CA CYS A 7 -7.05 -11.55 -6.30
C CYS A 7 -7.21 -12.36 -5.02
N GLU A 8 -7.76 -13.58 -5.11
CA GLU A 8 -7.86 -14.51 -3.97
C GLU A 8 -6.50 -14.80 -3.34
N ARG A 9 -5.45 -14.95 -4.16
CA ARG A 9 -4.08 -15.14 -3.65
C ARG A 9 -3.53 -13.93 -2.92
N PHE A 10 -3.88 -12.72 -3.36
CA PHE A 10 -3.51 -11.51 -2.63
C PHE A 10 -4.31 -11.40 -1.32
N ASP A 11 -5.61 -11.67 -1.36
CA ASP A 11 -6.48 -11.64 -0.19
C ASP A 11 -6.00 -12.63 0.88
N ASP A 12 -5.67 -13.86 0.48
CA ASP A 12 -5.12 -14.91 1.36
C ASP A 12 -3.72 -14.54 1.86
N ARG A 13 -2.86 -13.97 1.01
CA ARG A 13 -1.49 -13.62 1.41
C ARG A 13 -1.46 -12.43 2.36
N LEU A 14 -2.41 -11.51 2.25
CA LEU A 14 -2.48 -10.29 3.05
C LEU A 14 -3.46 -10.39 4.22
N ASP A 15 -4.09 -11.55 4.43
CA ASP A 15 -5.13 -11.77 5.43
C ASP A 15 -6.25 -10.70 5.37
N ALA A 16 -6.67 -10.34 4.14
CA ALA A 16 -7.52 -9.17 3.90
C ALA A 16 -8.87 -9.21 4.67
N VAL A 17 -9.38 -10.41 4.95
CA VAL A 17 -10.62 -10.63 5.71
C VAL A 17 -10.51 -10.09 7.15
N GLU A 18 -9.34 -10.15 7.78
CA GLU A 18 -9.15 -9.70 9.16
C GLU A 18 -9.34 -8.17 9.31
N TYR A 19 -9.22 -7.43 8.21
CA TYR A 19 -9.32 -5.97 8.18
C TYR A 19 -10.71 -5.48 7.72
N ALA A 20 -11.59 -6.35 7.25
CA ALA A 20 -12.83 -5.98 6.55
C ALA A 20 -13.79 -5.11 7.39
N ASP A 21 -13.79 -5.28 8.71
CA ASP A 21 -14.67 -4.53 9.63
C ASP A 21 -14.07 -3.19 10.10
N VAL A 22 -12.77 -2.98 9.90
CA VAL A 22 -12.05 -1.79 10.40
C VAL A 22 -11.56 -0.87 9.27
N ASP A 23 -11.29 -1.42 8.10
CA ASP A 23 -10.81 -0.66 6.95
C ASP A 23 -12.00 -0.08 6.15
N PRO A 24 -12.10 1.25 5.99
CA PRO A 24 -13.09 1.81 5.09
C PRO A 24 -12.81 1.48 3.62
N SER A 25 -11.57 1.12 3.23
CA SER A 25 -11.26 0.68 1.88
C SER A 25 -11.98 -0.64 1.58
N ALA A 26 -12.62 -0.74 0.41
CA ALA A 26 -13.10 -2.02 -0.07
C ALA A 26 -11.89 -2.80 -0.64
N ASN A 27 -11.12 -3.45 0.24
CA ASN A 27 -9.98 -4.29 -0.17
C ASN A 27 -10.44 -5.43 -1.09
N GLY A 28 -9.56 -5.83 -2.00
CA GLY A 28 -9.87 -6.82 -3.03
C GLY A 28 -10.07 -6.22 -4.43
N LEU A 29 -10.67 -7.00 -5.32
CA LEU A 29 -11.04 -6.56 -6.68
C LEU A 29 -12.16 -5.50 -6.62
N GLN A 30 -11.87 -4.28 -7.06
CA GLN A 30 -12.82 -3.16 -7.02
C GLN A 30 -13.52 -2.90 -8.36
N VAL A 31 -12.81 -3.09 -9.48
CA VAL A 31 -13.32 -2.85 -10.84
C VAL A 31 -12.71 -3.89 -11.77
N GLY A 32 -13.50 -4.45 -12.68
CA GLY A 32 -13.01 -5.33 -13.74
C GLY A 32 -13.70 -6.70 -13.76
N PRO A 33 -13.44 -7.51 -14.80
CA PRO A 33 -13.98 -8.86 -14.92
C PRO A 33 -13.21 -9.85 -14.04
N GLU A 34 -13.92 -10.77 -13.39
CA GLU A 34 -13.28 -11.83 -12.58
C GLU A 34 -12.59 -12.91 -13.44
N GLU A 35 -13.19 -13.26 -14.58
CA GLU A 35 -12.78 -14.42 -15.38
C GLU A 35 -11.73 -14.11 -16.48
N LYS A 36 -11.32 -12.85 -16.64
CA LYS A 36 -10.31 -12.47 -17.66
C LYS A 36 -8.95 -13.04 -17.26
N THR A 37 -8.21 -13.55 -18.25
CA THR A 37 -6.82 -13.99 -18.05
C THR A 37 -5.90 -12.81 -17.74
N VAL A 38 -5.02 -12.98 -16.75
CA VAL A 38 -3.96 -12.04 -16.39
C VAL A 38 -2.63 -12.52 -16.96
N GLU A 39 -2.02 -11.67 -17.79
CA GLU A 39 -0.64 -11.84 -18.27
C GLU A 39 0.28 -10.75 -17.73
N ARG A 40 -0.25 -9.54 -17.49
CA ARG A 40 0.53 -8.41 -16.98
C ARG A 40 -0.14 -7.72 -15.80
N VAL A 41 0.63 -7.57 -14.71
CA VAL A 41 0.22 -6.83 -13.51
C VAL A 41 1.03 -5.54 -13.40
N ALA A 42 0.35 -4.42 -13.18
CA ALA A 42 0.95 -3.14 -12.81
C ALA A 42 0.77 -2.90 -11.31
N LEU A 43 1.77 -2.32 -10.65
CA LEU A 43 1.75 -1.95 -9.24
C LEU A 43 1.87 -0.43 -9.10
N ALA A 44 1.10 0.18 -8.21
CA ALA A 44 1.20 1.60 -7.90
C ALA A 44 0.67 1.91 -6.49
N VAL A 45 0.90 3.13 -6.00
CA VAL A 45 0.34 3.57 -4.71
C VAL A 45 -1.14 3.93 -4.86
N ASP A 46 -1.47 4.85 -5.79
CA ASP A 46 -2.83 5.37 -5.95
C ASP A 46 -3.46 4.99 -7.30
N ALA A 47 -4.77 4.70 -7.28
CA ALA A 47 -5.63 4.70 -8.46
C ALA A 47 -5.89 6.13 -8.99
N ALA A 48 -4.82 6.84 -9.33
CA ALA A 48 -4.86 8.17 -9.94
C ALA A 48 -5.13 8.07 -11.45
N GLU A 49 -5.66 9.15 -12.07
CA GLU A 49 -5.91 9.19 -13.53
C GLU A 49 -4.62 8.86 -14.30
N ALA A 50 -3.50 9.49 -13.95
CA ALA A 50 -2.19 9.24 -14.59
C ALA A 50 -1.67 7.80 -14.41
N THR A 51 -1.89 7.19 -13.23
CA THR A 51 -1.51 5.79 -12.96
C THR A 51 -2.29 4.84 -13.86
N ILE A 52 -3.60 5.07 -13.97
CA ILE A 52 -4.50 4.26 -14.78
C ILE A 52 -4.12 4.38 -16.25
N GLU A 53 -3.92 5.61 -16.75
CA GLU A 53 -3.45 5.87 -18.12
C GLU A 53 -2.12 5.13 -18.40
N THR A 54 -1.15 5.23 -17.49
CA THR A 54 0.14 4.54 -17.65
C THR A 54 -0.03 3.02 -17.66
N ALA A 55 -0.89 2.45 -16.82
CA ALA A 55 -1.13 1.01 -16.79
C ALA A 55 -1.76 0.52 -18.10
N ILE A 56 -2.70 1.30 -18.67
CA ILE A 56 -3.31 1.03 -19.97
C ILE A 56 -2.26 1.09 -21.09
N GLU A 57 -1.43 2.14 -21.13
CA GLU A 57 -0.33 2.28 -22.10
C GLU A 57 0.70 1.14 -22.03
N ARG A 58 0.78 0.47 -20.88
CA ARG A 58 1.64 -0.68 -20.63
C ARG A 58 0.91 -2.00 -20.86
N ASP A 59 -0.29 -2.02 -21.44
CA ASP A 59 -1.10 -3.22 -21.68
C ASP A 59 -1.25 -4.10 -20.41
N ALA A 60 -1.45 -3.48 -19.24
CA ALA A 60 -1.70 -4.24 -18.02
C ALA A 60 -3.12 -4.85 -18.05
N ASP A 61 -3.26 -6.06 -17.52
CA ASP A 61 -4.57 -6.70 -17.31
C ASP A 61 -5.14 -6.39 -15.94
N LEU A 62 -4.26 -6.21 -14.95
CA LEU A 62 -4.58 -5.94 -13.57
C LEU A 62 -3.67 -4.83 -13.03
N LEU A 63 -4.27 -3.78 -12.48
CA LEU A 63 -3.61 -2.75 -11.70
C LEU A 63 -3.87 -3.03 -10.21
N VAL A 64 -2.79 -3.27 -9.46
CA VAL A 64 -2.80 -3.47 -8.01
C VAL A 64 -2.34 -2.16 -7.35
N VAL A 65 -3.17 -1.63 -6.45
CA VAL A 65 -2.88 -0.36 -5.76
C VAL A 65 -3.04 -0.47 -4.26
N HIS A 66 -2.39 0.45 -3.54
CA HIS A 66 -2.64 0.64 -2.11
C HIS A 66 -3.96 1.40 -1.87
N HIS A 67 -4.16 2.53 -2.58
CA HIS A 67 -5.36 3.36 -2.49
C HIS A 67 -6.27 3.19 -3.72
N GLY A 68 -7.36 2.45 -3.52
CA GLY A 68 -8.39 2.19 -4.53
C GLY A 68 -9.36 3.34 -4.81
N VAL A 69 -10.39 3.05 -5.61
CA VAL A 69 -11.49 3.97 -5.93
C VAL A 69 -12.72 3.76 -5.04
N SER A 70 -12.85 2.59 -4.40
CA SER A 70 -13.94 2.23 -3.51
C SER A 70 -13.52 2.24 -2.04
N TRP A 71 -14.24 3.02 -1.23
CA TRP A 71 -14.01 3.18 0.20
C TRP A 71 -15.33 2.91 0.93
N GLY A 72 -15.79 1.66 0.83
CA GLY A 72 -17.05 1.16 1.40
C GLY A 72 -18.16 1.07 0.35
N ASN A 73 -18.59 2.21 -0.22
CA ASN A 73 -19.68 2.26 -1.20
C ASN A 73 -19.36 3.12 -2.44
N ILE A 74 -19.86 2.70 -3.61
CA ILE A 74 -19.88 3.50 -4.84
C ILE A 74 -21.32 3.94 -5.15
N GLU A 75 -21.74 5.09 -4.63
CA GLU A 75 -23.13 5.57 -4.85
C GLU A 75 -23.39 6.16 -6.24
N ARG A 76 -22.49 7.02 -6.72
CA ARG A 76 -22.61 7.73 -8.01
C ARG A 76 -21.26 7.80 -8.70
N ILE A 77 -21.24 7.50 -9.98
CA ILE A 77 -20.04 7.55 -10.83
C ILE A 77 -20.13 8.81 -11.69
N THR A 78 -19.63 9.92 -11.17
CA THR A 78 -19.58 11.23 -11.85
C THR A 78 -18.25 11.94 -11.57
N GLY A 79 -17.93 13.00 -12.31
CA GLY A 79 -16.75 13.83 -12.06
C GLY A 79 -15.46 13.00 -11.99
N ARG A 80 -14.70 13.13 -10.89
CA ARG A 80 -13.44 12.40 -10.66
C ARG A 80 -13.61 10.88 -10.63
N LYS A 81 -14.70 10.37 -10.03
CA LYS A 81 -14.95 8.91 -10.02
C LYS A 81 -15.16 8.39 -11.44
N TYR A 82 -15.92 9.12 -12.26
CA TYR A 82 -16.10 8.77 -13.68
C TYR A 82 -14.78 8.78 -14.45
N ARG A 83 -13.98 9.83 -14.31
CA ARG A 83 -12.67 9.93 -14.99
C ARG A 83 -11.67 8.82 -14.62
N ARG A 84 -11.82 8.21 -13.44
CA ARG A 84 -11.00 7.08 -13.01
C ARG A 84 -11.59 5.73 -13.40
N ILE A 85 -12.90 5.54 -13.23
CA ILE A 85 -13.55 4.25 -13.44
C ILE A 85 -13.80 3.97 -14.93
N ALA A 86 -14.17 4.98 -15.72
CA ALA A 86 -14.49 4.77 -17.13
C ALA A 86 -13.30 4.18 -17.93
N PRO A 87 -12.06 4.71 -17.84
CA PRO A 87 -10.93 4.14 -18.57
C PRO A 87 -10.60 2.69 -18.18
N LEU A 88 -10.78 2.32 -16.89
CA LEU A 88 -10.59 0.94 -16.41
C LEU A 88 -11.54 -0.02 -17.13
N ILE A 89 -12.82 0.35 -17.24
CA ILE A 89 -13.84 -0.46 -17.92
C ILE A 89 -13.61 -0.47 -19.43
N GLU A 90 -13.37 0.69 -20.04
CA GLU A 90 -13.23 0.84 -21.49
C GLU A 90 -12.00 0.12 -22.05
N SER A 91 -10.97 -0.08 -21.21
CA SER A 91 -9.71 -0.74 -21.59
C SER A 91 -9.59 -2.16 -21.05
N ASP A 92 -10.65 -2.71 -20.44
CA ASP A 92 -10.62 -4.01 -19.75
C ASP A 92 -9.46 -4.15 -18.74
N LEU A 93 -9.09 -3.05 -18.06
CA LEU A 93 -8.06 -3.04 -17.01
C LEU A 93 -8.74 -3.21 -15.65
N ALA A 94 -8.47 -4.33 -14.98
CA ALA A 94 -8.97 -4.54 -13.63
C ALA A 94 -8.18 -3.76 -12.59
N LEU A 95 -8.84 -3.45 -11.47
CA LEU A 95 -8.28 -2.73 -10.34
C LEU A 95 -8.49 -3.55 -9.06
N TYR A 96 -7.39 -3.92 -8.43
CA TYR A 96 -7.34 -4.54 -7.11
C TYR A 96 -6.73 -3.56 -6.11
N ALA A 97 -7.29 -3.47 -4.90
CA ALA A 97 -6.79 -2.60 -3.84
C ALA A 97 -6.41 -3.40 -2.58
N ALA A 98 -5.24 -3.10 -2.00
CA ALA A 98 -4.80 -3.58 -0.71
C ALA A 98 -4.28 -2.42 0.16
N HIS A 99 -5.15 -1.98 1.07
CA HIS A 99 -4.92 -0.84 1.95
C HIS A 99 -4.36 -1.29 3.31
N LEU A 100 -5.15 -1.30 4.39
CA LEU A 100 -4.67 -1.71 5.72
C LEU A 100 -4.11 -3.14 5.78
N PRO A 101 -4.64 -4.13 5.02
CA PRO A 101 -4.02 -5.45 4.94
C PRO A 101 -2.55 -5.39 4.51
N LEU A 102 -2.21 -4.50 3.57
CA LEU A 102 -0.83 -4.31 3.16
C LEU A 102 -0.03 -3.59 4.25
N ASP A 103 -0.56 -2.52 4.85
CA ASP A 103 0.15 -1.78 5.92
C ASP A 103 0.53 -2.67 7.11
N GLY A 104 -0.40 -3.53 7.54
CA GLY A 104 -0.19 -4.46 8.65
C GLY A 104 0.64 -5.70 8.31
N HIS A 105 0.91 -5.98 7.02
CA HIS A 105 1.58 -7.20 6.62
C HIS A 105 3.07 -7.18 6.97
N GLY A 106 3.48 -8.12 7.82
CA GLY A 106 4.79 -8.04 8.47
C GLY A 106 6.03 -8.28 7.61
N GLU A 107 5.86 -8.74 6.37
CA GLU A 107 6.96 -8.96 5.40
C GLU A 107 6.82 -8.14 4.10
N LEU A 108 5.62 -7.65 3.80
CA LEU A 108 5.30 -7.06 2.48
C LEU A 108 4.79 -5.63 2.60
N GLY A 109 4.42 -5.21 3.80
CA GLY A 109 3.84 -3.91 4.05
C GLY A 109 4.84 -2.76 3.97
N ASN A 110 4.28 -1.55 3.92
CA ASN A 110 5.07 -0.33 3.87
C ASN A 110 5.99 -0.20 5.11
N ALA A 111 5.47 -0.53 6.30
CA ALA A 111 6.26 -0.55 7.53
C ALA A 111 7.35 -1.62 7.52
N ALA A 112 7.09 -2.79 6.93
CA ALA A 112 8.09 -3.85 6.77
C ALA A 112 9.23 -3.41 5.85
N GLY A 113 8.92 -2.74 4.74
CA GLY A 113 9.92 -2.15 3.84
C GLY A 113 10.80 -1.10 4.52
N LEU A 114 10.21 -0.22 5.35
CA LEU A 114 10.99 0.73 6.15
C LEU A 114 11.84 0.03 7.21
N ALA A 115 11.32 -1.02 7.86
CA ALA A 115 12.07 -1.80 8.82
C ALA A 115 13.24 -2.55 8.16
N ASP A 116 13.09 -3.01 6.92
CA ASP A 116 14.18 -3.57 6.10
C ASP A 116 15.22 -2.50 5.76
N LEU A 117 14.78 -1.33 5.30
CA LEU A 117 15.65 -0.21 4.95
C LEU A 117 16.53 0.23 6.14
N LEU A 118 15.95 0.22 7.34
CA LEU A 118 16.61 0.59 8.59
C LEU A 118 17.30 -0.60 9.29
N GLU A 119 17.24 -1.79 8.70
CA GLU A 119 17.85 -3.02 9.23
C GLU A 119 17.39 -3.34 10.67
N LEU A 120 16.12 -3.04 10.98
CA LEU A 120 15.56 -3.26 12.32
C LEU A 120 15.44 -4.74 12.61
N THR A 121 15.81 -5.11 13.83
CA THR A 121 15.70 -6.45 14.41
C THR A 121 14.56 -6.52 15.42
N GLY A 122 14.20 -7.74 15.86
CA GLY A 122 13.17 -7.92 16.88
C GLY A 122 11.82 -7.31 16.49
N ARG A 123 11.43 -7.43 15.22
CA ARG A 123 10.23 -6.79 14.68
C ARG A 123 8.97 -7.37 15.28
N GLU A 124 8.06 -6.49 15.68
CA GLU A 124 6.76 -6.82 16.26
C GLU A 124 5.66 -5.95 15.63
N PRO A 125 4.39 -6.42 15.60
CA PRO A 125 3.26 -5.58 15.19
C PRO A 125 3.14 -4.30 16.04
N PHE A 126 2.72 -3.20 15.42
CA PHE A 126 2.51 -1.91 16.06
C PHE A 126 1.27 -1.19 15.51
N GLY A 127 0.67 -0.31 16.31
CA GLY A 127 -0.52 0.46 15.92
C GLY A 127 -1.78 -0.40 15.85
N GLU A 128 -2.40 -0.67 17.00
CA GLU A 128 -3.66 -1.43 17.07
C GLU A 128 -4.82 -0.69 16.39
N MET A 129 -5.58 -1.41 15.57
CA MET A 129 -6.82 -0.97 14.94
C MET A 129 -7.88 -2.06 15.08
N GLY A 130 -8.63 -2.04 16.19
CA GLY A 130 -9.55 -3.13 16.51
C GLY A 130 -8.78 -4.43 16.79
N PRO A 131 -9.06 -5.54 16.06
CA PRO A 131 -8.37 -6.81 16.28
C PRO A 131 -7.02 -6.93 15.55
N VAL A 132 -6.68 -5.98 14.66
CA VAL A 132 -5.50 -6.03 13.79
C VAL A 132 -4.49 -4.94 14.14
N HIS A 133 -3.31 -5.01 13.52
CA HIS A 133 -2.26 -3.99 13.60
C HIS A 133 -2.00 -3.41 12.20
N ILE A 134 -1.61 -2.14 12.12
CA ILE A 134 -1.41 -1.42 10.84
C ILE A 134 0.02 -0.88 10.68
N GLY A 135 0.97 -1.47 11.40
CA GLY A 135 2.37 -1.08 11.35
C GLY A 135 3.26 -2.08 12.05
N GLN A 136 4.53 -1.74 12.11
CA GLN A 136 5.56 -2.55 12.77
C GLN A 136 6.49 -1.66 13.58
N ARG A 137 6.99 -2.22 14.66
CA ARG A 137 8.10 -1.68 15.44
C ARG A 137 9.28 -2.62 15.41
N GLY A 138 10.47 -2.12 15.67
CA GLY A 138 11.69 -2.92 15.80
C GLY A 138 12.80 -2.14 16.47
N GLN A 139 13.96 -2.79 16.59
CA GLN A 139 15.12 -2.25 17.28
C GLN A 139 16.31 -2.14 16.33
N ALA A 140 16.96 -0.99 16.33
CA ALA A 140 18.23 -0.80 15.64
C ALA A 140 19.32 -1.62 16.34
N SER A 141 20.18 -2.30 15.57
CA SER A 141 21.29 -3.07 16.16
C SER A 141 22.33 -2.15 16.83
N ASP A 142 22.51 -0.95 16.27
CA ASP A 142 23.25 0.17 16.84
C ASP A 142 22.32 1.40 16.84
N PRO A 143 22.17 2.13 17.96
CA PRO A 143 21.31 3.31 18.01
C PRO A 143 21.72 4.36 16.97
N PHE A 144 20.74 4.94 16.29
CA PHE A 144 20.97 6.05 15.37
C PHE A 144 21.08 7.36 16.13
N GLU A 145 22.04 8.21 15.80
CA GLU A 145 21.88 9.64 16.08
C GLU A 145 20.71 10.15 15.23
N ARG A 146 19.83 10.97 15.82
CA ARG A 146 18.59 11.40 15.14
C ARG A 146 18.84 12.09 13.79
N ASP A 147 19.86 12.94 13.71
CA ASP A 147 20.21 13.66 12.48
C ASP A 147 20.76 12.69 11.41
N GLU A 148 21.45 11.62 11.82
CA GLU A 148 21.93 10.58 10.91
C GLU A 148 20.76 9.73 10.38
N LEU A 149 19.77 9.42 11.23
CA LEU A 149 18.55 8.74 10.80
C LEU A 149 17.78 9.57 9.78
N ALA A 150 17.60 10.87 10.03
CA ALA A 150 16.94 11.77 9.09
C ALA A 150 17.68 11.83 7.74
N ALA A 151 19.01 11.98 7.78
CA ALA A 151 19.84 11.99 6.57
C ALA A 151 19.79 10.66 5.80
N ARG A 152 19.74 9.51 6.50
CA ARG A 152 19.57 8.19 5.86
C ARG A 152 18.21 8.11 5.16
N LEU A 153 17.13 8.53 5.81
CA LEU A 153 15.80 8.53 5.21
C LEU A 153 15.71 9.47 3.99
N ASP A 154 16.30 10.66 4.06
CA ASP A 154 16.37 11.60 2.92
C ASP A 154 17.16 11.04 1.73
N ALA A 155 18.22 10.27 2.00
CA ALA A 155 19.06 9.70 0.95
C ALA A 155 18.41 8.50 0.24
N GLU A 156 17.62 7.72 0.99
CA GLU A 156 17.09 6.44 0.52
C GLU A 156 15.63 6.50 0.04
N LEU A 157 14.87 7.52 0.46
CA LEU A 157 13.46 7.68 0.09
C LEU A 157 13.27 8.82 -0.92
N ASP A 158 12.43 8.59 -1.93
CA ASP A 158 11.96 9.68 -2.80
C ASP A 158 10.86 10.47 -2.10
N THR A 159 11.24 11.63 -1.57
CA THR A 159 10.35 12.55 -0.86
C THR A 159 9.70 13.59 -1.77
N GLY A 160 9.89 13.50 -3.08
CA GLY A 160 9.42 14.51 -4.04
C GLY A 160 10.13 15.86 -3.86
N GLY A 161 11.40 15.83 -3.42
CA GLY A 161 12.23 17.01 -3.20
C GLY A 161 11.92 17.78 -1.91
N ARG A 162 11.36 17.10 -0.90
CA ARG A 162 11.09 17.67 0.43
C ARG A 162 11.99 16.99 1.45
N ASP A 163 12.60 17.77 2.32
CA ASP A 163 13.44 17.19 3.37
C ASP A 163 12.58 16.45 4.41
N VAL A 164 13.13 15.37 4.98
CA VAL A 164 12.56 14.66 6.13
C VAL A 164 12.39 15.63 7.29
N GLN A 165 11.17 15.71 7.80
CA GLN A 165 10.85 16.62 8.89
C GLN A 165 11.18 15.98 10.23
N VAL A 166 12.09 16.60 10.98
CA VAL A 166 12.45 16.17 12.33
C VAL A 166 11.68 17.01 13.34
N LEU A 167 10.96 16.34 14.23
CA LEU A 167 10.44 16.96 15.44
C LEU A 167 11.47 16.76 16.55
N ASP A 168 12.20 17.83 16.88
CA ASP A 168 13.37 17.82 17.77
C ASP A 168 12.97 17.77 19.26
N PHE A 169 12.21 16.73 19.63
CA PHE A 169 11.90 16.39 21.01
C PHE A 169 12.23 14.91 21.25
N GLY A 170 12.66 14.58 22.48
CA GLY A 170 13.01 13.22 22.85
C GLY A 170 14.52 13.01 22.97
N PRO A 171 14.98 11.75 22.94
CA PRO A 171 16.40 11.43 23.09
C PRO A 171 17.21 11.83 21.84
N ASP A 172 18.51 12.06 22.03
CA ASP A 172 19.45 12.34 20.93
C ASP A 172 19.69 11.09 20.06
N THR A 173 19.61 9.92 20.68
CA THR A 173 19.76 8.60 20.03
C THR A 173 18.44 7.83 19.97
N VAL A 174 18.21 7.16 18.85
CA VAL A 174 17.01 6.34 18.57
C VAL A 174 17.40 4.87 18.45
N GLU A 175 16.85 4.03 19.32
CA GLU A 175 17.07 2.57 19.32
C GLU A 175 15.78 1.81 18.96
N ASP A 176 14.67 2.13 19.63
CA ASP A 176 13.35 1.61 19.30
C ASP A 176 12.68 2.49 18.23
N VAL A 177 12.26 1.89 17.11
CA VAL A 177 11.60 2.56 15.99
C VAL A 177 10.24 1.91 15.76
N ALA A 178 9.21 2.73 15.54
CA ALA A 178 7.82 2.31 15.30
C ALA A 178 7.15 3.25 14.29
#